data_AF-A0A5N8Z204-F1
#
_entry.id   AF-A0A5N8Z204-F1
#
_cell.length_a   1.000
_cell.length_b   1.000
_cell.length_c   1.000
_cell.angle_alpha   90.00
_cell.angle_beta   90.00
_cell.angle_gamma   90.00
#
_symmetry.space_group_name_H-M   'P 1'
#
loop_
_entity.id
_entity.type
_entity.pdbx_description
1 polymer ?
#
loop_
_entity_poly.entity_id
_entity_poly.type
_entity_poly.pdbx_seq_one_letter_code
_entity_poly.pdbx_strand_id
1 'polypeptide(L)'
;MTVVTALMPLLSAVLTRTANPEVAIGGYGLALSISMFVSLPQLRIQQLTLVFFDNRTSLKELRKFVWMWVILVTGIALVVAIPQTTELLLTTVFSVSGDLKENAAEALIWLIPLPGLLVLKMHLYGAVLRISRPRLAPEPALLRPLR
;
A
#
# COMPACT_ATOMS: atom_id res chain seq x y z
N MET A 1 11.77 -10.64 -0.15
CA MET A 1 10.46 -10.81 -0.81
C MET A 1 9.40 -10.21 0.10
N THR A 2 8.51 -9.36 -0.42
CA THR A 2 7.44 -8.78 0.40
C THR A 2 6.40 -9.84 0.76
N VAL A 3 5.86 -9.79 1.98
CA VAL A 3 4.81 -10.71 2.47
C VAL A 3 3.63 -10.82 1.49
N VAL A 4 3.23 -9.70 0.87
CA VAL A 4 2.17 -9.66 -0.15
C VAL A 4 2.48 -10.58 -1.34
N THR A 5 3.72 -10.60 -1.81
CA THR A 5 4.14 -11.44 -2.95
C THR A 5 4.13 -12.92 -2.59
N ALA A 6 4.41 -13.26 -1.33
CA ALA A 6 4.30 -14.64 -0.84
C ALA A 6 2.84 -15.07 -0.60
N LEU A 7 1.94 -14.12 -0.33
CA LEU A 7 0.51 -14.39 -0.14
C LEU A 7 -0.23 -14.66 -1.46
N MET A 8 0.26 -14.12 -2.58
CA MET A 8 -0.43 -14.22 -3.88
C MET A 8 -0.64 -15.67 -4.37
N PRO A 9 0.35 -16.59 -4.31
CA PRO A 9 0.13 -17.99 -4.69
C PRO A 9 -0.86 -18.70 -3.77
N LEU A 10 -0.84 -18.40 -2.46
CA LEU A 10 -1.78 -18.97 -1.50
C LEU A 10 -3.21 -18.52 -1.80
N LEU A 11 -3.42 -17.22 -2.02
CA LEU A 11 -4.72 -16.68 -2.40
C LEU A 11 -5.20 -17.27 -3.73
N SER A 12 -4.31 -17.38 -4.71
CA SER A 12 -4.63 -18.01 -5.99
C SER A 12 -5.06 -19.47 -5.80
N ALA A 13 -4.37 -20.24 -4.95
CA ALA A 13 -4.71 -21.63 -4.64
C ALA A 13 -6.05 -21.79 -3.90
N VAL A 14 -6.50 -20.75 -3.18
CA VAL A 14 -7.83 -20.73 -2.55
C VAL A 14 -8.89 -20.37 -3.60
N LEU A 15 -8.65 -19.33 -4.41
CA LEU A 15 -9.60 -18.87 -5.43
C LEU A 15 -9.85 -19.92 -6.51
N THR A 16 -8.87 -20.77 -6.83
CA THR A 16 -9.04 -21.89 -7.77
C THR A 16 -9.97 -22.99 -7.27
N ARG A 17 -10.33 -22.99 -5.99
CA ARG A 17 -11.29 -23.96 -5.41
C ARG A 17 -12.73 -23.46 -5.37
N THR A 18 -12.98 -22.26 -5.88
CA THR A 18 -14.34 -21.72 -6.01
C THR A 18 -15.09 -22.39 -7.15
N ALA A 19 -16.42 -22.23 -7.19
CA ALA A 19 -17.24 -22.81 -8.26
C ALA A 19 -16.88 -22.27 -9.66
N ASN A 20 -16.48 -20.99 -9.74
CA ASN A 20 -16.05 -20.32 -10.98
C ASN A 20 -14.65 -19.68 -10.80
N PRO A 21 -13.57 -20.46 -10.90
CA PRO A 21 -12.20 -19.99 -10.67
C PRO A 21 -11.79 -18.77 -11.49
N GLU A 22 -12.16 -18.74 -12.78
CA GLU A 22 -11.80 -17.66 -13.71
C GLU A 22 -12.39 -16.32 -13.27
N VAL A 23 -13.66 -16.35 -12.85
CA VAL A 23 -14.39 -15.17 -12.35
C VAL A 23 -13.81 -14.70 -11.02
N ALA A 24 -13.54 -15.63 -10.09
CA ALA A 24 -12.99 -15.31 -8.78
C ALA A 24 -11.59 -14.69 -8.87
N ILE A 25 -10.71 -15.28 -9.68
CA ILE A 25 -9.35 -14.78 -9.91
C ILE A 25 -9.38 -13.44 -10.64
N GLY A 26 -10.20 -13.32 -11.69
CA GLY A 26 -10.35 -12.08 -12.44
C GLY A 26 -10.89 -10.93 -11.60
N GLY A 27 -11.94 -11.18 -10.82
CA GLY A 27 -12.58 -10.19 -9.96
C GLY A 27 -11.63 -9.71 -8.85
N TYR A 28 -10.95 -10.64 -8.19
CA TYR A 28 -9.92 -10.30 -7.20
C TYR A 28 -8.76 -9.52 -7.82
N GLY A 29 -8.27 -9.93 -8.99
CA GLY A 29 -7.16 -9.24 -9.68
C GLY A 29 -7.50 -7.80 -10.05
N LEU A 30 -8.72 -7.54 -10.53
CA LEU A 30 -9.21 -6.20 -10.83
C LEU A 30 -9.31 -5.36 -9.55
N ALA A 31 -9.95 -5.88 -8.51
CA ALA A 31 -10.09 -5.19 -7.23
C ALA A 31 -8.74 -4.87 -6.58
N LEU A 32 -7.79 -5.80 -6.65
CA LEU A 32 -6.43 -5.61 -6.16
C LEU A 32 -5.71 -4.49 -6.93
N SER A 33 -5.86 -4.42 -8.25
CA SER A 33 -5.26 -3.38 -9.07
C SER A 33 -5.77 -1.99 -8.69
N ILE A 34 -7.08 -1.86 -8.47
CA ILE A 34 -7.71 -0.62 -7.99
C ILE A 34 -7.18 -0.26 -6.58
N SER A 35 -7.14 -1.21 -5.65
CA SER A 35 -6.64 -0.97 -4.29
C SER A 35 -5.14 -0.60 -4.28
N MET A 36 -4.34 -1.23 -5.13
CA MET A 36 -2.91 -0.89 -5.30
C MET A 36 -2.72 0.50 -5.89
N PHE A 37 -3.60 0.95 -6.78
CA PHE A 37 -3.61 2.32 -7.29
C PHE A 37 -3.85 3.34 -6.17
N VAL A 38 -4.87 3.11 -5.32
CA VAL A 38 -5.12 3.93 -4.11
C VAL A 38 -3.90 3.91 -3.17
N SER A 39 -3.16 2.80 -3.15
CA SER A 39 -1.99 2.61 -2.30
C SER A 39 -0.72 3.31 -2.79
N LEU A 40 -0.67 3.91 -3.99
CA LEU A 40 0.56 4.52 -4.55
C LEU A 40 1.38 5.42 -3.59
N PRO A 41 0.77 6.21 -2.69
CA PRO A 41 1.53 7.00 -1.71
C PRO A 41 2.52 6.20 -0.86
N GLN A 42 2.27 4.90 -0.58
CA GLN A 42 3.19 4.07 0.21
C GLN A 42 4.60 4.00 -0.38
N LEU A 43 4.77 4.18 -1.70
CA LEU A 43 6.07 4.14 -2.38
C LEU A 43 7.04 5.22 -1.88
N ARG A 44 6.53 6.35 -1.38
CA ARG A 44 7.35 7.47 -0.89
C ARG A 44 7.46 7.53 0.63
N ILE A 45 6.54 6.89 1.36
CA ILE A 45 6.52 6.89 2.83
C ILE A 45 7.82 6.31 3.43
N GLN A 46 8.41 5.30 2.78
CA GLN A 46 9.69 4.73 3.21
C GLN A 46 10.82 5.77 3.15
N GLN A 47 10.97 6.48 2.03
CA GLN A 47 12.00 7.51 1.83
C GLN A 47 11.81 8.68 2.79
N LEU A 48 10.56 9.14 2.95
CA LEU A 48 10.18 10.16 3.92
C LEU A 48 10.59 9.75 5.34
N THR A 49 10.32 8.51 5.73
CA THR A 49 10.72 7.99 7.04
C THR A 49 12.24 7.98 7.20
N LEU A 50 13.00 7.53 6.20
CA LEU A 50 14.47 7.50 6.27
C LEU A 50 15.11 8.88 6.51
N VAL A 51 14.49 9.94 5.98
CA VAL A 51 14.99 11.31 6.11
C VAL A 51 14.58 11.93 7.46
N PHE A 52 13.31 11.80 7.85
CA PHE A 52 12.75 12.52 8.99
C PHE A 52 12.77 11.75 10.31
N PHE A 53 13.19 10.47 10.30
CA PHE A 53 13.39 9.67 11.50
C PHE A 53 14.76 9.99 12.14
N ASP A 54 14.87 11.18 12.76
CA ASP A 54 16.13 11.67 13.36
C ASP A 54 15.96 12.08 14.84
N ASN A 55 15.12 13.08 15.12
CA ASN A 55 14.92 13.61 16.47
C ASN A 55 13.45 13.52 16.94
N ARG A 56 13.20 13.67 18.25
CA ARG A 56 11.88 13.49 18.86
C ARG A 56 10.79 14.40 18.27
N THR A 57 11.13 15.63 17.90
CA THR A 57 10.19 16.59 17.31
C THR A 57 9.82 16.17 15.89
N SER A 58 10.81 15.86 15.05
CA SER A 58 10.62 15.36 13.69
C SER A 58 9.84 14.05 13.67
N LEU A 59 10.08 13.15 14.63
CA LEU A 59 9.31 11.91 14.78
C LEU A 59 7.83 12.15 15.09
N LYS A 60 7.49 13.16 15.90
CA LYS A 60 6.08 13.48 16.19
C LYS A 60 5.37 13.97 14.92
N GLU A 61 5.99 14.88 14.18
CA GLU A 61 5.42 15.40 12.92
C GLU A 61 5.35 14.33 11.82
N LEU A 62 6.39 13.49 11.71
CA LEU A 62 6.41 12.33 10.81
C LEU A 62 5.24 11.38 11.10
N ARG A 63 4.97 11.06 12.38
CA ARG A 63 3.85 10.18 12.76
C ARG A 63 2.51 10.80 12.39
N LYS A 64 2.31 12.10 12.64
CA LYS A 64 1.08 12.80 12.24
C LYS A 64 0.88 12.74 10.72
N PHE A 65 1.94 12.99 9.96
CA PHE A 65 1.90 12.93 8.50
C PHE A 65 1.59 11.52 7.98
N VAL A 66 2.19 10.48 8.57
CA VAL A 66 1.89 9.09 8.21
C VAL A 66 0.45 8.74 8.55
N TRP A 67 -0.05 9.12 9.72
CA TRP A 67 -1.45 8.90 10.10
C TRP A 67 -2.44 9.62 9.20
N MET A 68 -2.13 10.86 8.81
CA MET A 68 -2.91 11.59 7.80
C MET A 68 -3.01 10.78 6.50
N TRP A 69 -1.91 10.21 6.01
CA TRP A 69 -1.94 9.35 4.82
C TRP A 69 -2.69 8.05 5.04
N VAL A 70 -2.53 7.38 6.19
CA VAL A 70 -3.30 6.16 6.53
C VAL A 70 -4.80 6.44 6.48
N ILE A 71 -5.25 7.54 7.09
CA ILE A 71 -6.66 7.94 7.09
C ILE A 71 -7.11 8.30 5.67
N LEU A 72 -6.30 9.06 4.93
CA LEU A 72 -6.64 9.49 3.57
C LEU A 72 -6.79 8.30 2.61
N VAL A 73 -5.81 7.40 2.54
CA VAL A 73 -5.88 6.27 1.58
C VAL A 73 -6.96 5.25 1.98
N THR A 74 -7.18 5.04 3.28
CA THR A 74 -8.27 4.18 3.77
C THR A 74 -9.63 4.84 3.49
N GLY A 75 -9.73 6.16 3.65
CA GLY A 75 -10.92 6.94 3.31
C GLY A 75 -11.25 6.86 1.81
N ILE A 76 -10.25 6.98 0.94
CA ILE A 76 -10.43 6.78 -0.50
C ILE A 76 -10.87 5.34 -0.79
N ALA A 77 -10.27 4.33 -0.14
CA ALA A 77 -10.69 2.93 -0.32
C ALA A 77 -12.14 2.69 0.12
N LEU A 78 -12.58 3.33 1.21
CA LEU A 78 -13.98 3.32 1.64
C LEU A 78 -14.89 3.94 0.58
N VAL A 79 -14.53 5.11 0.03
CA VAL A 79 -15.30 5.78 -1.03
C VAL A 79 -15.39 4.91 -2.28
N VAL A 80 -14.30 4.23 -2.66
CA VAL A 80 -14.27 3.29 -3.78
C VAL A 80 -15.22 2.11 -3.57
N ALA A 81 -15.39 1.64 -2.32
CA ALA A 81 -16.28 0.52 -1.99
C ALA A 81 -17.77 0.92 -1.87
N ILE A 82 -18.11 2.21 -1.91
CA ILE A 82 -19.50 2.68 -1.92
C ILE A 82 -20.19 2.17 -3.21
N PRO A 83 -21.40 1.56 -3.15
CA PRO A 83 -22.04 0.93 -4.31
C PRO A 83 -22.12 1.83 -5.55
N GLN A 84 -22.43 3.11 -5.38
CA GLN A 84 -22.50 4.08 -6.49
C GLN A 84 -21.13 4.30 -7.15
N THR A 85 -20.06 4.40 -6.35
CA THR A 85 -18.69 4.56 -6.85
C THR A 85 -18.19 3.27 -7.49
N THR A 86 -18.44 2.13 -6.86
CA THR A 86 -18.11 0.80 -7.38
C THR A 86 -18.77 0.55 -8.73
N GLU A 87 -20.06 0.85 -8.87
CA GLU A 87 -20.80 0.69 -10.13
C GLU A 87 -20.22 1.58 -11.23
N LEU A 88 -19.95 2.85 -10.91
CA LEU A 88 -19.32 3.78 -11.85
C LEU A 88 -17.94 3.25 -12.30
N LEU A 89 -17.08 2.85 -11.36
CA LEU A 89 -15.76 2.31 -11.67
C LEU A 89 -15.86 1.04 -12.52
N LEU A 90 -16.54 0.01 -12.02
CA LEU A 90 -16.53 -1.31 -12.64
C LEU A 90 -17.27 -1.32 -13.98
N THR A 91 -18.42 -0.67 -14.09
CA THR A 91 -19.21 -0.70 -15.32
C THR A 91 -18.82 0.39 -16.31
N THR A 92 -18.52 1.61 -15.85
CA THR A 92 -18.21 2.73 -16.78
C THR A 92 -16.74 2.77 -17.16
N VAL A 93 -15.83 2.59 -16.20
CA VAL A 93 -14.37 2.69 -16.47
C VAL A 93 -13.80 1.37 -16.98
N PHE A 94 -14.20 0.25 -16.35
CA PHE A 94 -13.66 -1.07 -16.68
C PHE A 94 -14.58 -1.93 -17.57
N SER A 95 -15.80 -1.47 -17.84
CA SER A 95 -16.78 -2.18 -18.70
C SER A 95 -17.00 -3.65 -18.31
N VAL A 96 -16.96 -3.97 -17.02
CA VAL A 96 -17.25 -5.32 -16.50
C VAL A 96 -18.70 -5.45 -16.01
N SER A 97 -19.24 -6.66 -16.18
CA SER A 97 -20.63 -7.00 -15.87
C SER A 97 -20.76 -8.43 -15.32
N GLY A 98 -21.97 -8.79 -14.85
CA GLY A 98 -22.29 -10.13 -14.34
C GLY A 98 -21.45 -10.53 -13.11
N ASP A 99 -21.20 -11.83 -12.98
CA ASP A 99 -20.50 -12.42 -11.83
C ASP A 99 -19.10 -11.84 -11.61
N LEU A 100 -18.43 -11.38 -12.68
CA LEU A 100 -17.11 -10.75 -12.60
C LEU A 100 -17.18 -9.40 -11.86
N LYS A 101 -18.22 -8.60 -12.16
CA LYS A 101 -18.47 -7.33 -11.48
C LYS A 101 -18.76 -7.56 -10.00
N GLU A 102 -19.60 -8.54 -9.69
CA GLU A 102 -19.98 -8.89 -8.32
C GLU A 102 -18.77 -9.35 -7.50
N ASN A 103 -17.96 -10.28 -8.05
CA ASN A 103 -16.72 -10.72 -7.41
C ASN A 103 -15.73 -9.56 -7.20
N ALA A 104 -15.58 -8.66 -8.16
CA ALA A 104 -14.71 -7.50 -8.01
C ALA A 104 -15.23 -6.53 -6.94
N ALA A 105 -16.55 -6.29 -6.88
CA ALA A 105 -17.17 -5.44 -5.87
C ALA A 105 -16.99 -6.01 -4.46
N GLU A 106 -17.20 -7.31 -4.28
CA GLU A 106 -16.96 -7.99 -3.00
C GLU A 106 -15.48 -7.92 -2.59
N ALA A 107 -14.56 -8.20 -3.53
CA ALA A 107 -13.14 -8.14 -3.27
C ALA A 107 -12.67 -6.72 -2.87
N LEU A 108 -13.25 -5.65 -3.45
CA LEU A 108 -12.96 -4.27 -3.07
C LEU A 108 -13.27 -4.00 -1.60
N ILE A 109 -14.36 -4.56 -1.05
CA ILE A 109 -14.72 -4.44 0.36
C ILE A 109 -13.65 -5.08 1.24
N TRP A 110 -13.20 -6.29 0.89
CA TRP A 110 -12.14 -6.99 1.62
C TRP A 110 -10.78 -6.28 1.54
N LEU A 111 -10.55 -5.50 0.49
CA LEU A 111 -9.31 -4.77 0.25
C LEU A 111 -9.30 -3.35 0.83
N ILE A 112 -10.39 -2.88 1.46
CA ILE A 112 -10.45 -1.57 2.13
C ILE A 112 -9.25 -1.30 3.07
N PRO A 113 -8.83 -2.22 3.97
CA PRO A 113 -7.73 -1.95 4.88
C PRO A 113 -6.35 -1.96 4.19
N LEU A 114 -6.22 -2.51 2.98
CA LEU A 114 -4.93 -2.76 2.33
C LEU A 114 -4.10 -1.48 2.14
N PRO A 115 -4.63 -0.35 1.61
CA PRO A 115 -3.82 0.84 1.38
C PRO A 115 -3.24 1.45 2.66
N GLY A 116 -4.05 1.50 3.73
CA GLY A 116 -3.61 2.01 5.03
C GLY A 116 -2.53 1.13 5.65
N LEU A 117 -2.70 -0.19 5.59
CA LEU A 117 -1.71 -1.15 6.08
C LEU A 117 -0.38 -1.06 5.29
N LEU A 118 -0.45 -0.83 3.98
CA LEU A 118 0.74 -0.66 3.14
C LEU A 118 1.53 0.60 3.49
N VAL A 119 0.85 1.73 3.76
CA VAL A 119 1.48 2.95 4.27
C VAL A 119 2.20 2.68 5.59
N LEU A 120 1.52 2.04 6.55
CA LEU A 120 2.11 1.71 7.86
C LEU A 120 3.31 0.76 7.71
N LYS A 121 3.19 -0.27 6.87
CA LYS A 121 4.28 -1.21 6.56
C LYS A 121 5.52 -0.48 6.06
N MET A 122 5.37 0.44 5.11
CA MET A 122 6.50 1.18 4.54
C MET A 122 7.12 2.15 5.53
N HIS A 123 6.32 2.75 6.41
CA HIS A 123 6.84 3.56 7.51
C HIS A 123 7.67 2.71 8.49
N LEU A 124 7.14 1.58 8.96
CA LEU A 124 7.86 0.68 9.88
C LEU A 124 9.16 0.16 9.24
N TYR A 125 9.11 -0.23 7.97
CA TYR A 125 10.28 -0.68 7.23
C TYR A 125 11.34 0.42 7.09
N GLY A 126 10.93 1.65 6.78
CA GLY A 126 11.82 2.81 6.73
C GLY A 126 12.47 3.12 8.09
N ALA A 127 11.71 3.00 9.19
CA ALA A 127 12.20 3.21 10.54
C ALA A 127 13.27 2.16 10.91
N VAL A 128 13.01 0.88 10.63
CA VAL A 128 13.98 -0.21 10.84
C VAL A 128 15.26 0.07 10.06
N LEU A 129 15.16 0.40 8.77
CA LEU A 129 16.34 0.70 7.95
C LEU A 129 17.17 1.88 8.45
N ARG A 130 16.51 2.94 8.95
CA ARG A 130 17.20 4.10 9.54
C ARG A 130 17.96 3.71 10.80
N ILE A 131 17.36 2.90 11.67
CA ILE A 131 17.98 2.42 12.91
C ILE A 131 19.13 1.44 12.59
N SER A 132 18.96 0.58 11.60
CA SER A 132 19.98 -0.39 11.18
C SER A 132 21.17 0.23 10.43
N ARG A 133 21.07 1.48 9.97
CA ARG A 133 22.18 2.23 9.37
C ARG A 133 22.32 3.62 10.00
N PRO A 134 22.77 3.70 11.27
CA PRO A 134 23.15 4.98 11.85
C PRO A 134 24.32 5.51 11.03
N ARG A 135 24.17 6.72 10.49
CA ARG A 135 25.14 7.41 9.61
C ARG A 135 26.57 6.86 9.75
N LEU A 136 27.02 6.05 8.81
CA LEU A 136 28.44 6.01 8.48
C LEU A 136 28.74 7.40 7.92
N ALA A 137 29.09 8.34 8.80
CA ALA A 137 29.69 9.57 8.37
C ALA A 137 30.94 9.19 7.56
N PRO A 138 31.11 9.63 6.31
CA PRO A 138 32.46 9.96 5.90
C PRO A 138 32.83 11.14 6.80
N GLU A 139 33.78 10.93 7.70
CA GLU A 139 34.47 12.06 8.33
C GLU A 139 34.88 13.05 7.23
N PRO A 140 34.48 14.33 7.28
CA PRO A 140 35.14 15.36 6.50
C PRO A 140 36.54 15.69 7.06
N ALA A 141 37.06 14.88 8.00
CA ALA A 141 38.32 15.13 8.71
C ALA A 141 39.57 14.68 7.94
N LEU A 142 39.45 14.01 6.78
CA LEU A 142 40.60 13.49 6.04
C LEU A 142 40.97 14.23 4.75
N LEU A 143 40.29 15.32 4.39
CA LEU A 143 40.69 16.15 3.25
C LEU A 143 40.84 17.63 3.64
N ARG A 144 41.48 17.88 4.78
CA ARG A 144 42.17 19.15 5.02
C ARG A 144 43.62 18.96 4.53
N PRO A 145 44.01 19.39 3.32
CA PRO A 145 45.43 19.49 3.01
C PRO A 145 46.04 20.48 4.00
N LEU A 146 47.00 19.99 4.78
CA LEU A 146 47.94 20.83 5.50
C LEU A 146 48.79 21.55 4.45
N ARG A 147 48.76 22.88 4.51
CA ARG A 147 49.56 23.86 3.74
C ARG A 147 49.00 24.25 2.38
#